data_AF-A0A3R6E114-F1
#
_entry.id   AF-A0A3R6E114-F1
#
_cell.length_a   1.000
_cell.length_b   1.000
_cell.length_c   1.000
_cell.angle_alpha   90.00
_cell.angle_beta   90.00
_cell.angle_gamma   90.00
#
_symmetry.space_group_name_H-M   'P 1'
#
loop_
_entity.id
_entity.type
_entity.pdbx_description
1 polymer ?
#
loop_
_entity_poly.entity_id
_entity_poly.type
_entity_poly.pdbx_seq_one_letter_code
_entity_poly.pdbx_strand_id
1 'polypeptide(L)'
;MYYVPDGTEMCGYYECKECGTRFLALQTGPQLVCPYCGEEPDMEVGPDEEMPVAAESVKLIQVVKGAEEVERMDTLLSLAVTGGDYAWI
;
A
#
# COMPACT_ATOMS: atom_id res chain seq x y z
N MET A 1 -6.48 -6.63 -2.21
CA MET A 1 -6.97 -5.26 -1.93
C MET A 1 -6.74 -4.98 -0.46
N TYR A 2 -5.86 -4.03 -0.14
CA TYR A 2 -5.89 -3.40 1.17
C TYR A 2 -6.98 -2.35 1.12
N TYR A 3 -8.12 -2.72 1.70
CA TYR A 3 -9.31 -1.89 1.78
C TYR A 3 -9.13 -0.92 2.93
N VAL A 4 -9.29 0.37 2.66
CA VAL A 4 -9.31 1.38 3.72
C VAL A 4 -10.76 1.43 4.23
N PRO A 5 -11.01 1.28 5.54
CA PRO A 5 -12.39 1.30 6.06
C PRO A 5 -13.11 2.60 5.68
N ASP A 6 -14.40 2.48 5.36
CA ASP A 6 -15.27 3.61 5.03
C ASP A 6 -15.28 4.66 6.14
N GLY A 7 -15.12 5.93 5.75
CA GLY A 7 -14.98 7.05 6.70
C GLY A 7 -13.53 7.35 7.10
N THR A 8 -12.53 6.72 6.47
CA THR A 8 -11.13 7.09 6.69
C THR A 8 -10.83 8.50 6.17
N GLU A 9 -10.50 9.41 7.08
CA GLU A 9 -10.18 10.79 6.73
C GLU A 9 -8.76 10.98 6.17
N MET A 10 -7.87 10.00 6.35
CA MET A 10 -6.49 10.09 5.87
C MET A 10 -5.90 8.71 5.61
N CYS A 11 -5.33 8.51 4.42
CA CYS A 11 -4.59 7.30 4.09
C CYS A 11 -3.36 7.63 3.22
N GLY A 12 -2.36 6.77 3.28
CA GLY A 12 -1.19 6.84 2.41
C GLY A 12 -1.43 6.01 1.15
N TYR A 13 -1.13 6.60 0.00
CA TYR A 13 -1.10 5.92 -1.28
C TYR A 13 0.32 5.44 -1.57
N TYR A 14 0.44 4.14 -1.74
CA TYR A 14 1.71 3.45 -1.80
C TYR A 14 1.83 2.66 -3.10
N GLU A 15 3.05 2.62 -3.64
CA GLU A 15 3.39 1.78 -4.78
C GLU A 15 4.62 0.94 -4.45
N CYS A 16 4.48 -0.37 -4.63
CA CYS A 16 5.60 -1.28 -4.53
C CYS A 16 6.46 -1.20 -5.79
N LYS A 17 7.76 -0.97 -5.64
CA LYS A 17 8.73 -0.95 -6.74
C LYS A 17 9.09 -2.34 -7.25
N GLU A 18 8.95 -3.37 -6.43
CA GLU A 18 9.30 -4.74 -6.80
C GLU A 18 8.19 -5.39 -7.63
N CYS A 19 6.97 -5.43 -7.10
CA CYS A 19 5.84 -6.06 -7.79
C CYS A 19 4.96 -5.08 -8.60
N GLY A 20 5.18 -3.76 -8.49
CA GLY A 20 4.35 -2.75 -9.16
C GLY A 20 2.96 -2.57 -8.57
N THR A 21 2.63 -3.28 -7.48
CA THR A 21 1.30 -3.21 -6.86
C THR A 21 1.09 -1.87 -6.17
N ARG A 22 -0.05 -1.25 -6.46
CA ARG A 22 -0.50 0.01 -5.84
C ARG A 22 -1.58 -0.28 -4.82
N PHE A 23 -1.49 0.31 -3.64
CA PHE A 23 -2.46 0.10 -2.58
C PHE A 23 -2.56 1.31 -1.66
N LEU A 24 -3.66 1.38 -0.92
CA LEU A 24 -3.86 2.37 0.12
C LEU A 24 -3.57 1.74 1.48
N ALA A 25 -2.94 2.49 2.39
CA ALA A 25 -2.70 2.06 3.76
C ALA A 25 -3.11 3.15 4.73
N LEU A 26 -3.63 2.76 5.89
CA LEU A 26 -3.96 3.70 6.98
C LEU A 26 -2.72 4.36 7.57
N GLN A 27 -1.60 3.65 7.56
CA GLN A 27 -0.31 4.19 7.99
C GLN A 27 0.23 5.11 6.90
N THR A 28 0.77 6.26 7.32
CA THR A 28 1.39 7.27 6.44
C THR A 28 2.88 7.38 6.70
N GLY A 29 3.51 6.26 7.02
CA GLY A 29 4.96 6.16 7.23
C GLY A 29 5.74 6.31 5.92
N PRO A 30 6.97 6.85 5.95
CA PRO A 30 7.80 7.01 4.76
C PRO A 30 8.25 5.68 4.14
N GLN A 31 8.25 4.61 4.94
CA GLN A 31 8.77 3.29 4.60
C GLN A 31 7.79 2.23 5.09
N LEU A 32 7.46 1.27 4.22
CA LEU A 32 6.54 0.17 4.51
C LEU A 32 7.00 -1.07 3.74
N VAL A 33 6.82 -2.24 4.35
CA VAL A 33 7.06 -3.52 3.70
C VAL A 33 5.87 -3.85 2.80
N CYS A 34 6.13 -4.35 1.59
CA CYS A 34 5.04 -4.72 0.69
C CYS A 34 4.30 -5.94 1.24
N PRO A 35 2.98 -5.87 1.47
CA PRO A 35 2.26 -7.05 1.94
C PRO A 35 2.08 -8.13 0.86
N TYR A 36 2.39 -7.82 -0.40
CA TYR A 36 2.25 -8.74 -1.52
C TYR A 36 3.55 -9.48 -1.86
N CYS A 37 4.69 -8.81 -1.75
CA CYS A 37 6.00 -9.37 -2.11
C CYS A 37 7.10 -9.06 -1.09
N GLY A 38 6.81 -8.27 -0.06
CA GLY A 38 7.78 -7.93 0.96
C GLY A 38 8.01 -9.15 1.83
N GLU A 39 9.24 -9.62 1.83
CA GLU A 39 9.70 -10.68 2.70
C GLU A 39 9.86 -10.12 4.12
N GLU A 40 9.36 -10.85 5.11
CA GLU A 40 9.69 -10.55 6.51
C GLU A 40 11.19 -10.75 6.70
N PRO A 41 11.89 -9.81 7.38
CA PRO A 41 13.31 -9.98 7.62
C PRO A 41 13.56 -11.26 8.40
N ASP A 42 14.43 -12.12 7.87
CA ASP A 42 14.81 -13.37 8.51
C ASP A 42 15.43 -13.08 9.89
N MET A 43 14.72 -13.51 10.94
CA MET A 43 15.14 -13.30 12.33
C MET A 43 16.24 -14.28 12.78
N GLU A 44 16.73 -15.16 11.90
CA GLU A 44 17.89 -16.03 12.16
C GLU A 44 19.25 -15.37 11.85
N VAL A 45 19.29 -14.10 11.46
CA VAL A 45 20.53 -13.35 11.25
C VAL A 45 21.39 -13.33 12.52
N GLY A 46 22.60 -13.89 12.40
CA GLY A 46 23.59 -13.91 13.48
C GLY A 46 24.14 -12.50 13.77
N PRO A 47 24.75 -12.27 14.95
CA PRO A 47 25.29 -10.96 15.34
C PRO A 47 26.41 -10.41 14.42
N ASP A 48 26.97 -11.25 13.53
CA ASP A 48 28.01 -10.91 12.56
C ASP A 48 27.45 -10.61 11.15
N GLU A 49 26.15 -10.82 10.92
CA GLU A 49 25.49 -10.56 9.64
C GLU A 49 24.86 -9.16 9.62
N GLU A 50 24.94 -8.47 8.48
CA GLU A 50 24.38 -7.12 8.34
C GLU A 50 22.86 -7.17 8.61
N MET A 51 22.38 -6.30 9.52
CA MET A 51 20.96 -6.22 9.84
C MET A 51 20.14 -6.17 8.54
N PRO A 52 19.23 -7.13 8.31
CA PRO A 52 18.42 -7.13 7.11
C PRO A 52 17.58 -5.86 7.18
N VAL A 53 17.91 -4.89 6.34
CA VAL A 53 17.09 -3.71 6.14
C VAL A 53 15.80 -4.29 5.61
N ALA A 54 14.74 -4.30 6.42
CA ALA A 54 13.41 -4.73 6.01
C ALA A 54 13.21 -4.17 4.60
N ALA A 55 12.96 -5.02 3.62
CA ALA A 55 12.95 -4.58 2.23
C ALA A 55 11.79 -3.59 2.07
N GLU A 56 12.10 -2.30 2.24
CA GLU A 56 11.18 -1.17 2.11
C GLU A 56 10.91 -0.96 0.63
N SER A 57 10.28 -1.96 0.03
CA SER A 57 10.02 -1.99 -1.41
C SER A 57 8.85 -1.10 -1.79
N VAL A 58 8.12 -0.59 -0.80
CA VAL A 58 6.97 0.27 -1.00
C VAL A 58 7.32 1.71 -0.71
N LYS A 59 7.11 2.57 -1.71
CA LYS A 59 7.29 4.01 -1.58
C LYS A 59 5.95 4.70 -1.44
N LEU A 60 5.85 5.61 -0.47
CA LEU A 60 4.73 6.55 -0.37
C LEU A 60 4.76 7.48 -1.59
N ILE A 61 3.70 7.44 -2.39
CA ILE A 61 3.51 8.35 -3.53
C ILE A 61 2.88 9.64 -3.04
N GLN A 62 1.76 9.54 -2.33
CA GLN A 62 1.00 10.69 -1.86
C GLN A 62 0.19 10.33 -0.62
N VAL A 63 -0.15 11.34 0.17
CA VAL A 63 -1.07 11.21 1.28
C VAL A 63 -2.41 11.76 0.82
N VAL A 64 -3.43 10.90 0.80
CA VAL A 64 -4.81 11.29 0.48
C VAL A 64 -5.48 11.72 1.78
N LYS A 65 -6.13 12.89 1.76
CA LYS A 65 -6.84 13.46 2.91
C LYS A 65 -8.27 13.79 2.50
N GLY A 66 -9.21 13.45 3.37
CA GLY A 66 -10.65 13.58 3.15
C GLY A 66 -11.29 12.24 2.81
N ALA A 67 -12.35 11.88 3.54
CA ALA A 67 -13.06 10.62 3.35
C ALA A 67 -13.56 10.43 1.90
N GLU A 68 -14.05 11.50 1.26
CA GLU A 68 -14.51 11.47 -0.13
C GLU A 68 -13.37 11.18 -1.13
N GLU A 69 -12.18 11.73 -0.91
CA GLU A 69 -11.01 11.49 -1.77
C GLU A 69 -10.47 10.07 -1.60
N VAL A 70 -10.47 9.55 -0.37
CA VAL A 70 -10.07 8.17 -0.08
C VAL A 70 -11.01 7.18 -0.77
N GLU A 71 -12.32 7.40 -0.67
CA GLU A 71 -13.35 6.56 -1.31
C GLU A 71 -13.24 6.62 -2.85
N ARG A 72 -13.02 7.80 -3.42
CA ARG A 72 -12.76 7.96 -4.86
C ARG A 72 -11.53 7.19 -5.31
N MET A 73 -10.42 7.30 -4.56
CA MET A 73 -9.18 6.61 -4.89
C MET A 73 -9.32 5.09 -4.76
N ASP A 74 -10.02 4.60 -3.74
CA ASP A 74 -10.31 3.17 -3.55
C ASP A 74 -11.20 2.62 -4.69
N THR A 75 -12.21 3.38 -5.09
CA THR A 75 -13.06 3.05 -6.24
C THR A 75 -12.25 2.98 -7.53
N LEU A 76 -11.38 3.96 -7.80
CA LEU A 76 -10.52 3.97 -8.98
C LEU A 76 -9.55 2.79 -9.01
N LEU A 77 -8.95 2.44 -7.88
CA LEU A 77 -8.11 1.26 -7.74
C LEU A 77 -8.90 -0.03 -7.99
N SER A 78 -10.12 -0.09 -7.47
CA SER A 78 -11.01 -1.23 -7.69
C SER A 78 -11.40 -1.42 -9.14
N LEU A 79 -11.68 -0.34 -9.86
CA LEU A 79 -11.95 -0.35 -11.30
C LEU A 79 -10.71 -0.76 -12.10
N ALA A 80 -9.53 -0.24 -11.75
CA ALA A 80 -8.29 -0.56 -12.45
C ALA A 80 -7.89 -2.04 -12.33
N VAL A 81 -8.19 -2.68 -11.19
CA VAL A 81 -7.89 -4.10 -10.96
C VAL A 81 -8.92 -5.03 -11.58
N THR A 82 -10.21 -4.66 -11.54
CA THR A 82 -11.29 -5.52 -12.03
C THR A 82 -11.65 -5.29 -13.51
N GLY A 83 -11.15 -4.21 -14.12
CA GLY A 83 -11.48 -3.84 -15.50
C GLY A 83 -12.98 -3.56 -15.71
N GLY A 84 -13.72 -3.31 -14.62
CA GLY A 84 -15.16 -3.14 -14.66
C GLY A 84 -15.55 -1.78 -15.18
N ASP A 85 -16.32 -1.75 -16.28
CA ASP A 85 -17.04 -0.56 -16.72
C ASP A 85 -17.97 -0.05 -15.60
N TYR A 86 -18.11 1.27 -15.49
CA TYR A 86 -19.07 2.00 -14.64
C TYR A 86 -20.56 1.68 -14.94
N ALA A 87 -20.87 0.55 -15.60
CA ALA A 87 -22.18 0.18 -16.09
C ALA A 87 -23.10 -0.46 -15.03
N TRP A 88 -22.74 -0.42 -13.74
CA TRP A 88 -23.57 -0.94 -12.65
C TRP A 88 -23.98 0.13 -11.61
N ILE A 89 -23.92 1.42 -11.97
CA ILE A 89 -24.60 2.50 -11.26
C ILE A 89 -25.73 3.10 -12.11
#